data_AF-A0A5B8YJA6-F1
#
_entry.id   AF-A0A5B8YJA6-F1
#
_cell.length_a   1.000
_cell.length_b   1.000
_cell.length_c   1.000
_cell.angle_alpha   90.00
_cell.angle_beta   90.00
_cell.angle_gamma   90.00
#
_symmetry.space_group_name_H-M   'P 1'
#
loop_
_entity.id
_entity.type
_entity.pdbx_description
1 polymer ?
#
loop_
_entity_poly.entity_id
_entity_poly.type
_entity_poly.pdbx_seq_one_letter_code
_entity_poly.pdbx_strand_id
1 'polypeptide(L)'
;MRKIILCCVAAFMLSSCESLESDKVKEGSSWKLIEKKVSIGGPAEFTPVSESEYIQFLSNSEVIKSNGWCGEGRERTVIYSKDGTILTNCNGSGKLLFTIEKDIMIIRNPACIEACDYKYKKVSGAPAPGN
;
A
#
# COMPACT_ATOMS: atom_id res chain seq x y z
N MET A 1 -23.12 61.97 15.87
CA MET A 1 -22.75 61.50 14.53
C MET A 1 -21.71 60.38 14.67
N ARG A 2 -21.98 59.24 14.02
CA ARG A 2 -21.13 58.09 13.59
C ARG A 2 -19.83 57.80 14.37
N LYS A 3 -19.76 56.66 15.08
CA LYS A 3 -19.10 55.36 14.70
C LYS A 3 -17.56 55.51 14.59
N ILE A 4 -16.74 54.72 15.27
CA ILE A 4 -16.48 53.31 14.94
C ILE A 4 -15.89 52.59 16.18
N ILE A 5 -16.61 51.54 16.61
CA ILE A 5 -16.10 50.45 17.43
C ILE A 5 -15.29 49.56 16.48
N LEU A 6 -14.02 49.29 16.78
CA LEU A 6 -13.26 48.27 16.08
C LEU A 6 -12.66 47.29 17.10
N CYS A 7 -13.34 46.15 17.20
CA CYS A 7 -13.00 45.01 18.03
C CYS A 7 -11.59 44.50 17.69
N CYS A 8 -10.72 44.41 18.71
CA CYS A 8 -9.55 43.52 18.68
C CYS A 8 -10.05 42.07 18.62
N VAL A 9 -10.28 41.56 17.42
CA VAL A 9 -10.46 40.13 17.17
C VAL A 9 -9.09 39.49 17.34
N ALA A 10 -8.82 39.00 18.56
CA ALA A 10 -7.74 38.08 18.83
C ALA A 10 -8.02 36.80 18.02
N ALA A 11 -7.35 36.69 16.87
CA ALA A 11 -7.35 35.50 16.05
C ALA A 11 -6.71 34.37 16.86
N PHE A 12 -7.57 33.56 17.49
CA PHE A 12 -7.26 32.22 17.97
C PHE A 12 -6.79 31.42 16.75
N MET A 13 -5.49 31.48 16.48
CA MET A 13 -4.79 30.52 15.63
C MET A 13 -4.78 29.18 16.39
N LEU A 14 -5.94 28.51 16.43
CA LEU A 14 -5.99 27.08 16.64
C LEU A 14 -5.34 26.48 15.39
N SER A 15 -4.02 26.38 15.44
CA SER A 15 -3.26 25.40 14.69
C SER A 15 -3.75 24.03 15.11
N SER A 16 -4.91 23.63 14.60
CA SER A 16 -5.27 22.23 14.46
C SER A 16 -4.29 21.64 13.46
N CYS A 17 -3.11 21.30 13.98
CA CYS A 17 -2.27 20.28 13.39
C CYS A 17 -3.10 18.99 13.53
N GLU A 18 -4.04 18.78 12.61
CA GLU A 18 -4.53 17.43 12.35
C GLU A 18 -3.28 16.67 11.93
N SER A 19 -2.71 15.92 12.87
CA SER A 19 -1.90 14.78 12.52
C SER A 19 -2.78 13.95 11.61
N LEU A 20 -2.54 14.03 10.30
CA LEU A 20 -3.03 13.11 9.29
C LEU A 20 -2.46 11.74 9.67
N GLU A 21 -3.06 11.12 10.69
CA GLU A 21 -2.75 9.78 11.13
C GLU A 21 -3.09 8.87 9.96
N SER A 22 -2.00 8.38 9.38
CA SER A 22 -1.95 7.46 8.26
C SER A 22 -2.48 6.09 8.68
N ASP A 23 -3.78 5.96 8.94
CA ASP A 23 -4.47 4.67 8.88
C ASP A 23 -4.79 4.35 7.39
N LYS A 24 -3.75 4.32 6.55
CA LYS A 24 -3.87 4.04 5.11
C LYS A 24 -4.19 2.57 4.83
N VAL A 25 -3.82 1.67 5.74
CA VAL A 25 -4.07 0.23 5.61
C VAL A 25 -5.25 -0.14 6.50
N LYS A 26 -6.33 -0.62 5.87
CA LYS A 26 -7.46 -1.19 6.60
C LYS A 26 -7.22 -2.69 6.78
N GLU A 27 -7.08 -3.15 8.02
CA GLU A 27 -7.03 -4.59 8.33
C GLU A 27 -8.30 -5.30 7.81
N GLY A 28 -8.14 -6.56 7.39
CA GLY A 28 -9.16 -7.33 6.69
C GLY A 28 -9.40 -6.90 5.24
N SER A 29 -8.62 -5.95 4.70
CA SER A 29 -8.72 -5.58 3.29
C SER A 29 -8.00 -6.57 2.38
N SER A 30 -8.62 -6.81 1.22
CA SER A 30 -8.10 -7.69 0.18
C SER A 30 -7.85 -6.92 -1.10
N TRP A 31 -6.81 -7.33 -1.82
CA TRP A 31 -6.28 -6.64 -2.98
C TRP A 31 -5.95 -7.67 -4.06
N LYS A 32 -6.42 -7.45 -5.29
CA LYS A 32 -6.14 -8.32 -6.44
C LYS A 32 -5.14 -7.64 -7.37
N LEU A 33 -4.14 -8.38 -7.84
CA LEU A 33 -3.20 -7.88 -8.82
C LEU A 33 -3.93 -7.57 -10.14
N ILE A 34 -3.66 -6.41 -10.72
CA ILE A 34 -4.28 -5.97 -11.97
C ILE A 34 -3.26 -5.60 -13.04
N GLU A 35 -2.10 -5.06 -12.66
CA GLU A 35 -1.05 -4.68 -13.60
C GLU A 35 0.35 -4.89 -12.99
N LYS A 36 1.34 -5.11 -13.85
CA LYS A 36 2.76 -5.18 -13.48
C LYS A 36 3.56 -4.20 -14.32
N LYS A 37 4.61 -3.64 -13.74
CA LYS A 37 5.64 -2.87 -14.43
C LYS A 37 6.99 -3.48 -14.05
N VAL A 38 7.49 -4.36 -14.91
CA VAL A 38 8.76 -5.07 -14.74
C VAL A 38 9.64 -4.77 -15.93
N SER A 39 10.88 -4.31 -15.69
CA SER A 39 11.89 -4.10 -16.74
C SER A 39 13.12 -4.99 -16.51
N ILE A 40 13.76 -5.36 -17.61
CA ILE A 40 15.07 -6.05 -17.67
C ILE A 40 16.13 -5.25 -18.43
N GLY A 41 15.78 -4.02 -18.81
CA GLY A 41 16.58 -3.12 -19.63
C GLY A 41 15.71 -2.01 -20.21
N GLY A 42 15.71 -0.82 -19.59
CA GLY A 42 15.08 0.39 -20.14
C GLY A 42 13.68 0.74 -19.59
N PRO A 43 12.97 1.68 -20.24
CA PRO A 43 11.66 2.14 -19.75
C PRO A 43 10.61 1.03 -19.85
N ALA A 44 9.80 0.91 -18.80
CA ALA A 44 8.67 -0.01 -18.75
C ALA A 44 7.40 0.73 -18.32
N GLU A 45 6.26 0.25 -18.79
CA GLU A 45 4.93 0.74 -18.42
C GLU A 45 4.16 -0.33 -17.66
N PHE A 46 3.10 0.08 -16.95
CA PHE A 46 2.18 -0.88 -16.36
C PHE A 46 1.43 -1.63 -17.47
N THR A 47 1.46 -2.95 -17.41
CA THR A 47 0.73 -3.83 -18.33
C THR A 47 -0.27 -4.68 -17.56
N PRO A 48 -1.51 -4.84 -18.07
CA PRO A 48 -2.51 -5.70 -17.46
C PRO A 48 -2.05 -7.15 -17.35
N VAL A 49 -2.47 -7.82 -16.28
CA VAL A 49 -2.21 -9.24 -16.07
C VAL A 49 -3.49 -10.05 -15.87
N SER A 50 -3.45 -11.33 -16.24
CA SER A 50 -4.55 -12.29 -16.05
C SER A 50 -4.41 -13.13 -14.77
N GLU A 51 -3.31 -12.98 -14.03
CA GLU A 51 -2.97 -13.83 -12.90
C GLU A 51 -3.94 -13.60 -11.73
N SER A 52 -4.33 -14.68 -11.06
CA SER A 52 -5.16 -14.65 -9.86
C SER A 52 -4.30 -14.50 -8.60
N GLU A 53 -3.46 -13.46 -8.56
CA GLU A 53 -2.68 -13.13 -7.36
C GLU A 53 -3.46 -12.17 -6.46
N TYR A 54 -3.45 -12.46 -5.15
CA TYR A 54 -4.02 -11.56 -4.15
C TYR A 54 -3.09 -11.28 -2.98
N ILE A 55 -3.39 -10.17 -2.31
CA ILE A 55 -2.83 -9.77 -1.03
C ILE A 55 -3.95 -9.50 -0.04
N GLN A 56 -3.80 -9.95 1.19
CA GLN A 56 -4.74 -9.68 2.28
C GLN A 56 -4.00 -9.14 3.49
N PHE A 57 -4.39 -7.95 3.96
CA PHE A 57 -3.92 -7.43 5.23
C PHE A 57 -4.76 -8.03 6.36
N LEU A 58 -4.10 -8.68 7.31
CA LEU A 58 -4.72 -9.28 8.48
C LEU A 58 -4.56 -8.36 9.69
N SER A 59 -5.08 -8.82 10.84
CA SER A 59 -4.81 -8.21 12.14
C SER A 59 -3.35 -8.40 12.55
N ASN A 60 -2.91 -7.65 13.56
CA ASN A 60 -1.59 -7.77 14.17
C ASN A 60 -0.42 -7.51 13.20
N SER A 61 -0.61 -6.59 12.26
CA SER A 61 0.43 -6.23 11.29
C SER A 61 0.90 -7.38 10.39
N GLU A 62 0.04 -8.35 10.12
CA GLU A 62 0.30 -9.46 9.20
C GLU A 62 -0.27 -9.20 7.80
N VAL A 63 0.42 -9.70 6.78
CA VAL A 63 -0.02 -9.62 5.38
C VAL A 63 0.27 -10.93 4.66
N ILE A 64 -0.74 -11.41 3.95
CA ILE A 64 -0.69 -12.65 3.16
C ILE A 64 -0.57 -12.32 1.68
N LYS A 65 0.21 -13.11 0.95
CA LYS A 65 0.24 -13.12 -0.52
C LYS A 65 0.07 -14.53 -1.06
N SER A 66 -0.86 -14.71 -2.00
CA SER A 66 -1.32 -16.02 -2.47
C SER A 66 -0.23 -16.87 -3.13
N ASN A 67 0.70 -16.24 -3.85
CA ASN A 67 1.79 -16.91 -4.56
C ASN A 67 3.15 -16.78 -3.84
N GLY A 68 3.12 -16.30 -2.60
CA GLY A 68 4.32 -16.03 -1.82
C GLY A 68 5.00 -14.72 -2.21
N TRP A 69 6.06 -14.39 -1.47
CA TRP A 69 6.79 -13.12 -1.57
C TRP A 69 8.12 -13.23 -2.30
N CYS A 70 8.68 -14.44 -2.34
CA CYS A 70 10.01 -14.75 -2.85
C CYS A 70 9.96 -15.77 -4.01
N GLY A 71 8.79 -15.97 -4.63
CA GLY A 71 8.61 -16.91 -5.74
C GLY A 71 8.32 -18.34 -5.30
N GLU A 72 7.78 -18.54 -4.10
CA GLU A 72 7.51 -19.87 -3.55
C GLU A 72 6.35 -20.59 -4.24
N GLY A 73 5.49 -19.87 -4.97
CA GLY A 73 4.33 -20.44 -5.65
C GLY A 73 3.25 -20.94 -4.69
N ARG A 74 3.29 -20.53 -3.43
CA ARG A 74 2.32 -20.88 -2.39
C ARG A 74 2.12 -19.72 -1.43
N GLU A 75 0.99 -19.73 -0.73
CA GLU A 75 0.63 -18.67 0.19
C GLU A 75 1.67 -18.50 1.31
N ARG A 76 2.01 -17.24 1.60
CA ARG A 76 2.90 -16.89 2.71
C ARG A 76 2.44 -15.64 3.44
N THR A 77 2.47 -15.73 4.77
CA THR A 77 2.26 -14.60 5.68
C THR A 77 3.59 -13.99 6.07
N VAL A 78 3.63 -12.66 6.08
CA VAL A 78 4.77 -11.86 6.58
C VAL A 78 4.26 -10.65 7.34
N ILE A 79 5.18 -9.86 7.90
CA ILE A 79 4.84 -8.65 8.66
C ILE A 79 4.87 -7.42 7.75
N TYR A 80 3.94 -6.51 7.95
CA TYR A 80 3.97 -5.15 7.39
C TYR A 80 4.02 -4.11 8.49
N SER A 81 4.38 -2.89 8.14
CA SER A 81 4.30 -1.73 9.03
C SER A 81 3.36 -0.68 8.42
N LYS A 82 2.69 0.07 9.30
CA LYS A 82 1.72 1.12 8.91
C LYS A 82 2.35 2.26 8.09
N ASP A 83 3.68 2.36 8.10
CA ASP A 83 4.46 3.34 7.32
C ASP A 83 4.63 2.96 5.84
N GLY A 84 4.13 1.81 5.40
CA GLY A 84 4.22 1.39 4.00
C GLY A 84 5.34 0.41 3.69
N THR A 85 5.79 -0.40 4.65
CA THR A 85 6.82 -1.43 4.41
C THR A 85 6.27 -2.84 4.62
N ILE A 86 6.66 -3.80 3.77
CA ILE A 86 6.41 -5.24 3.93
C ILE A 86 7.76 -5.94 4.09
N LEU A 87 7.93 -6.73 5.14
CA LEU A 87 9.16 -7.44 5.48
C LEU A 87 9.06 -8.88 5.00
N THR A 88 9.50 -9.14 3.77
CA THR A 88 9.35 -10.45 3.12
C THR A 88 10.37 -11.49 3.57
N ASN A 89 11.49 -11.05 4.15
CA ASN A 89 12.63 -11.88 4.51
C ASN A 89 13.22 -12.69 3.33
N CYS A 90 12.94 -12.28 2.08
CA CYS A 90 13.60 -12.86 0.92
C CYS A 90 15.12 -12.63 1.05
N ASN A 91 15.92 -13.69 0.96
CA ASN A 91 17.37 -13.64 1.14
C ASN A 91 17.84 -13.01 2.47
N GLY A 92 17.06 -13.15 3.55
CA GLY A 92 17.46 -12.75 4.91
C GLY A 92 17.22 -11.28 5.29
N SER A 93 16.82 -10.42 4.34
CA SER A 93 16.52 -8.99 4.62
C SER A 93 15.55 -8.33 3.63
N GLY A 94 14.82 -9.14 2.85
CA GLY A 94 13.89 -8.65 1.84
C GLY A 94 12.85 -7.68 2.40
N LYS A 95 12.74 -6.51 1.78
CA LYS A 95 11.73 -5.50 2.07
C LYS A 95 11.07 -5.01 0.78
N LEU A 96 9.77 -4.76 0.83
CA LEU A 96 9.01 -4.10 -0.23
C LEU A 96 8.40 -2.82 0.34
N LEU A 97 8.25 -1.81 -0.51
CA LEU A 97 7.54 -0.58 -0.16
C LEU A 97 6.15 -0.65 -0.78
N PHE A 98 5.13 -0.13 -0.09
CA PHE A 98 3.80 -0.01 -0.66
C PHE A 98 3.18 1.35 -0.36
N THR A 99 2.34 1.80 -1.29
CA THR A 99 1.53 3.01 -1.15
C THR A 99 0.09 2.68 -1.51
N ILE A 100 -0.84 3.29 -0.78
CA ILE A 100 -2.28 3.11 -1.01
C ILE A 100 -2.89 4.48 -1.28
N GLU A 101 -3.61 4.57 -2.40
CA GLU A 101 -4.41 5.70 -2.80
C GLU A 101 -5.81 5.22 -3.19
N LYS A 102 -6.80 5.49 -2.33
CA LYS A 102 -8.18 5.01 -2.48
C LYS A 102 -8.25 3.48 -2.62
N ASP A 103 -8.56 2.99 -3.82
CA ASP A 103 -8.73 1.57 -4.14
C ASP A 103 -7.55 0.98 -4.91
N ILE A 104 -6.45 1.74 -5.05
CA ILE A 104 -5.23 1.28 -5.72
C ILE A 104 -4.10 1.18 -4.70
N MET A 105 -3.41 0.05 -4.73
CA MET A 105 -2.16 -0.16 -4.01
C MET A 105 -1.04 -0.41 -5.01
N ILE A 106 0.10 0.26 -4.83
CA ILE A 106 1.32 -0.02 -5.58
C ILE A 106 2.34 -0.60 -4.62
N ILE A 107 2.84 -1.80 -4.91
CA ILE A 107 3.99 -2.41 -4.23
C ILE A 107 5.21 -2.28 -5.12
N ARG A 108 6.33 -1.83 -4.56
CA ARG A 108 7.61 -1.65 -5.22
C ARG A 108 8.67 -2.48 -4.53
N ASN A 109 9.47 -3.20 -5.32
CA ASN A 109 10.71 -3.80 -4.84
C ASN A 109 11.88 -2.82 -5.01
N PRO A 110 12.38 -2.19 -3.92
CA PRO A 110 13.50 -1.24 -4.01
C PRO A 110 14.83 -1.90 -4.37
N ALA A 111 14.94 -3.24 -4.33
CA ALA A 111 16.15 -3.95 -4.73
C ALA A 111 16.30 -4.08 -6.24
N CYS A 112 15.23 -3.85 -7.02
CA CYS A 112 15.34 -3.81 -8.46
C CYS A 112 16.04 -2.51 -8.89
N ILE A 113 17.10 -2.65 -9.69
CA ILE A 113 17.79 -1.50 -10.33
C ILE A 113 16.81 -0.74 -11.24
N GLU A 114 15.91 -1.49 -11.86
CA GLU A 114 14.85 -0.96 -12.72
C GLU A 114 13.47 -1.18 -12.08
N ALA A 115 12.40 -0.95 -12.85
CA ALA A 115 11.06 -1.04 -12.34
C ALA A 115 10.66 -2.49 -11.99
N CYS A 116 10.20 -2.68 -10.75
CA CYS A 116 9.54 -3.88 -10.23
C CYS A 116 8.33 -3.44 -9.39
N ASP A 117 7.35 -2.89 -10.08
CA ASP A 117 6.14 -2.35 -9.46
C ASP A 117 4.93 -3.23 -9.79
N TYR A 118 4.10 -3.47 -8.77
CA TYR A 118 2.92 -4.32 -8.85
C TYR A 118 1.72 -3.50 -8.41
N LYS A 119 0.73 -3.38 -9.28
CA LYS A 119 -0.49 -2.62 -9.03
C LYS A 119 -1.64 -3.54 -8.67
N TYR A 120 -2.21 -3.30 -7.51
CA TYR A 120 -3.34 -4.03 -7.00
C TYR A 120 -4.56 -3.12 -6.89
N LYS A 121 -5.74 -3.71 -7.11
CA LYS A 121 -7.03 -3.07 -6.87
C LYS A 121 -7.71 -3.71 -5.67
N LYS A 122 -8.28 -2.88 -4.80
CA LYS A 122 -9.07 -3.33 -3.67
C LYS A 122 -10.27 -4.15 -4.14
N VAL A 123 -10.56 -5.25 -3.46
CA VAL A 123 -11.72 -6.12 -3.75
C VAL A 123 -12.54 -6.33 -2.48
N SER A 124 -13.85 -6.51 -2.65
CA SER A 124 -14.76 -6.82 -1.55
C SER A 124 -14.69 -8.31 -1.20
N GLY A 125 -14.27 -8.63 0.02
CA GLY A 125 -14.24 -9.99 0.56
C GLY A 125 -12.84 -10.61 0.59
N ALA A 126 -12.67 -11.69 1.37
CA ALA A 126 -11.48 -12.53 1.28
C ALA A 126 -11.49 -13.22 -0.10
N PRO A 127 -10.39 -13.17 -0.86
CA PRO A 127 -10.28 -13.93 -2.09
C PRO A 127 -10.45 -15.41 -1.75
N ALA A 128 -11.35 -16.10 -2.45
CA ALA A 128 -11.52 -17.53 -2.25
C ALA A 128 -10.17 -18.23 -2.51
N PRO A 129 -9.74 -19.16 -1.65
CA PRO A 129 -8.53 -19.95 -1.93
C PRO A 129 -8.72 -20.61 -3.30
N GLY A 130 -7.74 -20.39 -4.19
CA GLY A 130 -7.77 -20.99 -5.52
C GLY A 130 -7.77 -22.51 -5.39
N ASN A 131 -8.71 -23.16 -6.10
CA ASN A 131 -8.72 -24.62 -6.30
C ASN A 131 -7.50 -25.08 -7.11
#